data_AF-A0AA35UFN6-F1
#
_entry.id   AF-A0AA35UFN6-F1
#
_cell.length_a   1.000
_cell.length_b   1.000
_cell.length_c   1.000
_cell.angle_alpha   90.00
_cell.angle_beta   90.00
_cell.angle_gamma   90.00
#
_symmetry.space_group_name_H-M   'P 1'
#
loop_
_entity.id
_entity.type
_entity.pdbx_description
1 polymer ?
#
loop_
_entity_poly.entity_id
_entity_poly.type
_entity_poly.pdbx_seq_one_letter_code
_entity_poly.pdbx_strand_id
1 'polypeptide(L)'
;MSDTIKIKLTIANRVYPLTIAPSQEAALRNSAKKIESMIKQLEQNYAVRDKQDVLAMCALQYAARAEKNEVQPESGGDNALKTQELIDLIDVHIATY
;
A
#
# COMPACT_ATOMS: atom_id res chain seq x y z
N MET A 1 27.00 -14.30 6.34
CA MET A 1 27.48 -13.26 5.41
C MET A 1 26.23 -12.65 4.79
N SER A 2 26.01 -11.35 4.96
CA SER A 2 24.86 -10.64 4.40
C SER A 2 25.19 -10.25 2.97
N ASP A 3 24.95 -11.16 2.03
CA ASP A 3 25.09 -10.91 0.59
C ASP A 3 24.10 -9.80 0.19
N THR A 4 24.65 -8.59 0.08
CA THR A 4 23.91 -7.40 -0.34
C THR A 4 24.25 -7.11 -1.79
N ILE A 5 23.21 -6.83 -2.56
CA ILE A 5 23.31 -6.53 -3.99
C ILE A 5 23.15 -5.03 -4.20
N LYS A 6 23.93 -4.48 -5.14
CA LYS A 6 23.80 -3.10 -5.59
C LYS A 6 22.85 -3.04 -6.77
N ILE A 7 21.74 -2.33 -6.61
CA ILE A 7 20.75 -2.10 -7.66
C ILE A 7 20.70 -0.63 -8.04
N LYS A 8 20.31 -0.35 -9.28
CA LYS A 8 19.97 1.00 -9.74
C LYS A 8 18.46 1.07 -9.90
N LEU A 9 17.82 1.93 -9.13
CA LEU A 9 16.36 2.12 -9.15
C LEU A 9 16.04 3.47 -9.79
N THR A 10 15.15 3.48 -10.77
CA THR A 10 14.72 4.72 -11.44
C THR A 10 13.38 5.16 -10.88
N ILE A 11 13.29 6.41 -10.40
CA ILE A 11 12.06 7.05 -9.91
C ILE A 11 11.98 8.45 -10.50
N ALA A 12 10.87 8.79 -11.16
CA ALA A 12 10.62 10.14 -11.70
C ALA A 12 11.72 10.70 -12.62
N ASN A 13 12.33 9.85 -13.46
CA ASN A 13 13.50 10.16 -14.32
C ASN A 13 14.82 10.40 -13.57
N ARG A 14 14.92 10.01 -12.29
CA ARG A 14 16.16 10.03 -11.51
C ARG A 14 16.58 8.61 -11.15
N VAL A 15 17.87 8.32 -11.32
CA VAL A 15 18.46 7.02 -10.98
C VAL A 15 19.09 7.09 -9.60
N TYR A 16 18.63 6.24 -8.70
CA TYR A 16 19.14 6.10 -7.34
C TYR A 16 19.86 4.75 -7.21
N PRO A 17 21.18 4.75 -6.94
CA PRO A 17 21.89 3.53 -6.59
C PRO A 17 21.61 3.13 -5.13
N LEU A 18 21.09 1.93 -4.90
CA LEU A 18 20.81 1.40 -3.57
C LEU A 18 21.51 0.06 -3.36
N THR A 19 21.89 -0.22 -2.12
CA THR A 19 22.43 -1.53 -1.70
C THR A 19 21.40 -2.21 -0.82
N ILE A 20 20.90 -3.37 -1.22
CA ILE A 20 19.79 -4.08 -0.55
C ILE A 20 20.04 -5.59 -0.48
N ALA A 21 19.24 -6.28 0.32
CA ALA A 21 19.20 -7.75 0.29
C ALA A 21 18.44 -8.24 -0.97
N PRO A 22 18.84 -9.37 -1.58
CA PRO A 22 18.19 -9.91 -2.77
C PRO A 22 16.70 -10.23 -2.56
N SER A 23 16.31 -10.61 -1.35
CA SER A 23 14.91 -10.83 -0.97
C SER A 23 14.02 -9.58 -1.07
N GLN A 24 14.60 -8.38 -1.00
CA GLN A 24 13.86 -7.11 -1.07
C GLN A 24 13.82 -6.51 -2.48
N GLU A 25 14.60 -7.01 -3.43
CA GLU A 25 14.72 -6.42 -4.76
C GLU A 25 13.39 -6.36 -5.51
N ALA A 26 12.66 -7.48 -5.53
CA ALA A 26 11.37 -7.58 -6.19
C ALA A 26 10.35 -6.61 -5.60
N ALA A 27 10.33 -6.49 -4.27
CA ALA A 27 9.44 -5.57 -3.55
C ALA A 27 9.78 -4.11 -3.89
N LEU A 28 11.06 -3.74 -3.86
CA LEU A 28 11.51 -2.38 -4.17
C LEU A 28 11.19 -1.98 -5.62
N ARG A 29 11.43 -2.87 -6.58
CA ARG A 29 11.10 -2.64 -7.99
C ARG A 29 9.60 -2.46 -8.20
N ASN A 30 8.77 -3.28 -7.55
CA ASN A 30 7.31 -3.15 -7.64
C ASN A 30 6.82 -1.85 -7.02
N SER A 31 7.37 -1.45 -5.88
CA SER A 31 7.04 -0.17 -5.23
C SER A 31 7.43 1.02 -6.12
N ALA A 32 8.60 1.00 -6.74
CA ALA A 32 9.02 2.05 -7.67
C ALA A 32 8.06 2.20 -8.85
N LYS A 33 7.63 1.09 -9.46
CA LYS A 33 6.61 1.10 -10.53
C LYS A 33 5.29 1.70 -10.07
N LYS A 34 4.83 1.36 -8.86
CA LYS A 34 3.59 1.93 -8.29
C LYS A 34 3.70 3.44 -8.10
N ILE A 35 4.82 3.91 -7.55
CA ILE A 35 5.08 5.34 -7.38
C ILE A 35 5.09 6.04 -8.75
N GLU A 36 5.76 5.49 -9.75
CA GLU A 36 5.81 6.08 -11.09
C GLU A 36 4.43 6.17 -11.76
N SER A 37 3.59 5.15 -11.61
CA SER A 37 2.20 5.22 -12.08
C SER A 37 1.40 6.31 -11.36
N MET A 38 1.57 6.45 -10.04
CA MET A 38 0.89 7.49 -9.26
C MET A 38 1.33 8.89 -9.66
N ILE A 39 2.63 9.11 -9.86
CA ILE A 39 3.18 10.37 -10.36
C ILE A 39 2.54 10.73 -11.70
N LYS A 40 2.46 9.79 -12.65
CA LYS A 40 1.81 10.02 -13.95
C LYS A 40 0.33 10.42 -13.82
N GLN A 41 -0.40 9.79 -12.89
CA GLN A 41 -1.79 10.14 -12.63
C GLN A 41 -1.92 11.55 -12.05
N LEU A 42 -1.02 11.96 -11.16
CA LEU A 42 -1.04 13.31 -10.58
C LEU A 42 -0.61 14.38 -11.60
N GLU A 43 0.40 14.10 -12.43
CA GLU A 43 0.81 14.96 -13.55
C GLU A 43 -0.36 15.20 -14.52
N GLN A 44 -1.14 14.15 -14.85
CA GLN A 44 -2.32 14.26 -15.70
C GLN A 44 -3.47 15.06 -15.06
N ASN A 45 -3.76 14.81 -13.78
CA ASN A 45 -4.92 15.42 -13.12
C ASN A 45 -4.69 16.86 -12.65
N TYR A 46 -3.46 17.22 -12.27
CA TYR A 46 -3.18 18.49 -11.60
C TYR A 46 -2.24 19.41 -12.40
N ALA A 47 -1.84 19.03 -13.62
CA ALA A 47 -0.94 19.80 -14.49
C ALA A 47 0.30 20.33 -13.74
N VAL A 48 0.76 19.61 -12.72
CA VAL A 48 1.85 20.02 -11.85
C VAL A 48 3.13 19.98 -12.69
N ARG A 49 3.76 21.14 -12.85
CA ARG A 49 4.95 21.30 -13.67
C ARG A 49 6.24 20.89 -12.97
N ASP A 50 6.27 20.94 -11.64
CA ASP A 50 7.46 20.59 -10.87
C ASP A 50 7.44 19.14 -10.38
N LYS A 51 8.40 18.35 -10.85
CA LYS A 51 8.52 16.93 -10.51
C LYS A 51 8.80 16.71 -9.02
N GLN A 52 9.37 17.71 -8.33
CA GLN A 52 9.60 17.64 -6.89
C GLN A 52 8.29 17.79 -6.11
N ASP A 53 7.40 18.68 -6.54
CA ASP A 53 6.10 18.87 -5.91
C ASP A 53 5.17 17.66 -6.11
N VAL A 54 5.22 17.02 -7.28
CA VAL A 54 4.47 15.77 -7.51
C VAL A 54 4.95 14.66 -6.58
N LEU A 55 6.25 14.57 -6.33
CA LEU A 55 6.81 13.60 -5.37
C LEU A 55 6.33 13.89 -3.94
N ALA A 56 6.27 15.17 -3.54
CA ALA A 56 5.73 15.57 -2.24
C ALA A 56 4.22 15.22 -2.12
N MET A 57 3.42 15.45 -3.16
CA MET A 57 2.02 15.03 -3.21
C MET A 57 1.86 13.50 -3.10
N CYS A 58 2.70 12.73 -3.80
CA CYS A 58 2.72 11.27 -3.66
C CYS A 58 3.04 10.87 -2.22
N ALA A 59 4.06 11.47 -1.59
CA ALA A 59 4.45 11.16 -0.22
C ALA A 59 3.32 11.45 0.76
N LEU A 60 2.66 12.61 0.63
CA LEU A 60 1.50 12.98 1.44
C LEU A 60 0.34 12.00 1.27
N GLN A 61 0.03 11.60 0.04
CA GLN A 61 -1.04 10.64 -0.23
C GLN A 61 -0.74 9.24 0.34
N TYR A 62 0.52 8.81 0.29
CA TYR A 62 0.95 7.58 0.92
C TYR A 62 0.91 7.66 2.45
N ALA A 63 1.38 8.76 3.04
CA ALA A 63 1.33 8.99 4.48
C ALA A 63 -0.12 9.02 4.98
N ALA A 64 -1.00 9.76 4.31
CA ALA A 64 -2.42 9.82 4.65
C ALA A 64 -3.09 8.43 4.54
N ARG A 65 -2.72 7.61 3.55
CA ARG A 65 -3.21 6.22 3.46
C ARG A 65 -2.65 5.34 4.58
N ALA A 66 -1.39 5.51 4.96
CA ALA A 66 -0.78 4.77 6.06
C ALA A 66 -1.44 5.12 7.39
N GLU A 67 -1.62 6.41 7.70
CA GLU A 67 -2.35 6.86 8.89
C GLU A 67 -3.79 6.36 8.89
N LYS A 68 -4.49 6.43 7.76
CA LYS A 68 -5.87 5.92 7.65
C LYS A 68 -5.95 4.40 7.83
N ASN A 69 -4.89 3.67 7.49
CA ASN A 69 -4.78 2.22 7.69
C ASN A 69 -4.36 1.87 9.12
N GLU A 70 -3.58 2.72 9.80
CA GLU A 70 -3.35 2.63 11.26
C GLU A 70 -4.62 2.91 12.06
N VAL A 71 -5.52 3.76 11.54
CA VAL A 71 -6.84 4.03 12.14
C VAL A 71 -7.89 2.96 11.77
N GLN A 72 -7.58 2.06 10.83
CA GLN A 72 -8.34 0.84 10.59
C GLN A 72 -7.50 -0.39 10.91
N PRO A 73 -7.22 -0.68 12.20
CA PRO A 73 -7.11 -2.07 12.55
C PRO A 73 -8.53 -2.64 12.30
N GLU A 74 -8.61 -3.73 11.56
CA GLU A 74 -9.82 -4.51 11.32
C GLU A 74 -11.12 -3.82 10.80
N SER A 75 -11.26 -3.74 9.46
CA SER A 75 -12.55 -4.15 8.82
C SER A 75 -12.85 -5.66 9.00
N GLY A 76 -12.34 -6.27 10.08
CA GLY A 76 -12.70 -7.60 10.58
C GLY A 76 -13.85 -7.53 11.59
N GLY A 77 -14.18 -6.35 12.14
CA GLY A 77 -15.32 -6.17 13.04
C GLY A 77 -16.65 -6.51 12.38
N ASP A 78 -16.91 -5.94 11.19
CA ASP A 78 -18.21 -6.12 10.52
C ASP A 78 -18.46 -7.57 10.05
N ASN A 79 -17.41 -8.27 9.63
CA ASN A 79 -17.53 -9.66 9.19
C ASN A 79 -17.64 -10.62 10.37
N ALA A 80 -16.89 -10.38 11.45
CA ALA A 80 -16.98 -11.17 12.68
C ALA A 80 -18.36 -11.05 13.35
N LEU A 81 -18.93 -9.84 13.39
CA LEU A 81 -20.27 -9.58 13.90
C LEU A 81 -21.34 -10.32 13.09
N LYS A 82 -21.28 -10.24 11.75
CA LYS A 82 -22.22 -10.94 10.87
C LYS A 82 -22.11 -12.46 11.02
N THR A 83 -20.90 -13.02 11.15
CA THR A 83 -20.74 -14.45 11.41
C THR A 83 -21.31 -14.86 12.76
N GLN A 84 -21.21 -14.02 13.79
CA GLN A 84 -21.77 -14.30 15.10
C GLN A 84 -23.32 -14.30 15.07
N GLU A 85 -23.93 -13.32 14.40
CA GLU A 85 -25.39 -13.27 14.22
C GLU A 85 -25.92 -14.49 13.45
N LEU A 86 -25.18 -14.97 12.45
CA LEU A 86 -25.52 -16.19 11.71
C LEU A 86 -25.45 -17.44 12.58
N ILE A 87 -24.46 -17.53 13.48
CA ILE A 87 -24.34 -18.64 14.44
C ILE A 87 -25.51 -18.65 15.41
N ASP A 88 -25.86 -17.49 15.98
CA ASP A 88 -27.00 -17.39 16.91
C ASP A 88 -28.32 -17.78 16.23
N LEU A 89 -28.51 -17.43 14.96
CA LEU A 89 -29.70 -17.81 14.20
C LEU A 89 -29.79 -19.34 13.97
N ILE A 90 -28.65 -19.99 13.76
CA ILE A 90 -28.56 -21.45 13.61
C ILE A 90 -28.87 -22.15 14.93
N ASP A 91 -28.33 -21.65 16.05
CA ASP A 91 -28.58 -22.24 17.38
C ASP A 91 -30.06 -22.16 17.78
N VAL A 92 -30.72 -21.04 17.48
CA VAL A 92 -32.18 -20.91 17.69
C VAL A 92 -32.95 -21.92 16.84
N HIS A 93 -32.55 -22.12 15.58
CA HIS A 93 -33.23 -23.05 14.69
C HIS A 93 -33.06 -24.51 15.14
N ILE A 94 -31.87 -24.87 15.64
CA ILE A 94 -31.60 -26.20 16.21
C ILE A 94 -32.38 -26.43 17.51
N ALA A 95 -32.56 -25.41 18.34
CA ALA A 95 -33.33 -25.54 19.59
C ALA A 95 -34.85 -25.62 19.39
N THR A 96 -35.35 -25.23 18.21
CA THR A 96 -36.79 -25.23 17.89
C THR A 96 -37.26 -26.53 17.21
N TYR A 97 -36.35 -27.48 16.95
CA TYR A 97 -36.62 -28.80 16.37
C TYR A 97 -36.16 -29.92 17.31
#